data_AF-A0A2J6XAL2-F1
#
_entry.id   AF-A0A2J6XAL2-F1
#
_cell.length_a   1.000
_cell.length_b   1.000
_cell.length_c   1.000
_cell.angle_alpha   90.00
_cell.angle_beta   90.00
_cell.angle_gamma   90.00
#
_symmetry.space_group_name_H-M   'P 1'
#
loop_
_entity.id
_entity.type
_entity.pdbx_description
1 polymer ?
#
loop_
_entity_poly.entity_id
_entity_poly.type
_entity_poly.pdbx_seq_one_letter_code
_entity_poly.pdbx_strand_id
1 'polypeptide(L)' 'MDNLDTVITAFANRLRLAHHVAVLTGAGISAESGIPTFRDAQTGLWSHFDPEELASPAG' A
#
# COMPACT_ATOMS: atom_id res chain seq x y z
N MET A 1 -28.39 -1.75 -1.64
CA MET A 1 -27.15 -2.52 -1.49
C MET A 1 -26.06 -1.64 -2.03
N ASP A 2 -25.05 -1.33 -1.23
CA ASP A 2 -24.12 -0.25 -1.54
C ASP A 2 -23.27 -0.59 -2.77
N ASN A 3 -22.81 0.40 -3.53
CA ASN A 3 -21.98 0.17 -4.72
C ASN A 3 -20.71 -0.62 -4.35
N LEU A 4 -20.18 -0.36 -3.15
CA LEU A 4 -19.00 -1.04 -2.62
C LEU A 4 -19.23 -2.53 -2.36
N ASP A 5 -20.38 -2.92 -1.80
CA ASP A 5 -20.71 -4.34 -1.54
C ASP A 5 -20.73 -5.15 -2.83
N THR A 6 -21.23 -4.55 -3.90
CA THR A 6 -21.29 -5.15 -5.24
C THR A 6 -19.88 -5.39 -5.79
N VAL A 7 -19.00 -4.39 -5.68
CA VAL A 7 -17.61 -4.48 -6.13
C VAL A 7 -16.83 -5.54 -5.33
N ILE A 8 -16.97 -5.55 -4.00
CA ILE A 8 -16.31 -6.52 -3.12
C ILE A 8 -16.77 -7.94 -3.45
N THR A 9 -18.08 -8.15 -3.62
CA THR A 9 -18.64 -9.46 -3.96
C THR A 9 -18.12 -9.96 -5.31
N ALA A 10 -18.10 -9.09 -6.32
CA ALA A 10 -17.56 -9.43 -7.64
C ALA A 10 -16.06 -9.75 -7.60
N PHE A 11 -15.27 -9.01 -6.82
CA PHE A 11 -13.85 -9.29 -6.64
C PHE A 11 -13.61 -10.62 -5.93
N ALA A 12 -14.31 -10.88 -4.82
CA ALA A 12 -14.21 -12.14 -4.07
C ALA A 12 -14.54 -13.35 -4.94
N ASN A 13 -15.55 -13.25 -5.82
CA ASN A 13 -15.90 -14.32 -6.75
C ASN A 13 -14.79 -14.57 -7.79
N ARG A 14 -14.16 -13.52 -8.33
CA ARG A 14 -13.01 -13.66 -9.23
C ARG A 14 -11.82 -14.29 -8.52
N LEU A 15 -11.54 -13.87 -7.29
CA LEU A 15 -10.43 -14.40 -6.50
C LEU A 15 -10.60 -15.90 -6.18
N ARG A 16 -11.83 -16.35 -5.90
CA ARG A 16 -12.14 -17.78 -5.66
C ARG A 16 -11.85 -18.69 -6.86
N LEU A 17 -11.95 -18.15 -8.07
CA LEU A 17 -11.73 -18.90 -9.32
C LEU A 17 -10.29 -18.78 -9.83
N ALA A 18 -9.46 -17.93 -9.23
CA ALA A 18 -8.09 -17.72 -9.66
C ALA A 18 -7.18 -18.88 -9.24
N HIS A 19 -6.43 -19.45 -10.19
CA HIS A 19 -5.46 -20.51 -9.91
C HIS A 19 -4.09 -19.97 -9.47
N HIS A 20 -3.75 -18.75 -9.91
CA HIS A 20 -2.49 -18.08 -9.58
C HIS A 20 -2.78 -16.62 -9.25
N VAL A 21 -2.42 -16.21 -8.03
CA VAL A 21 -2.64 -14.86 -7.54
C VAL A 21 -1.28 -14.25 -7.18
N ALA A 22 -1.03 -13.07 -7.71
CA ALA A 22 0.07 -12.21 -7.28
C ALA A 22 -0.53 -10.91 -6.72
N VAL A 23 0.03 -10.43 -5.62
CA VAL A 23 -0.37 -9.18 -4.99
C VAL A 23 0.84 -8.26 -4.97
N LEU A 24 0.72 -7.12 -5.66
CA LEU A 24 1.72 -6.07 -5.58
C LEU A 24 1.40 -5.20 -4.35
N THR A 25 2.35 -5.14 -3.41
CA THR A 25 2.22 -4.33 -2.20
C THR A 25 3.22 -3.18 -2.23
N GLY A 26 2.93 -2.14 -1.46
CA GLY A 26 3.85 -1.03 -1.19
C GLY A 26 3.87 -0.70 0.30
N ALA A 27 4.64 0.31 0.71
CA ALA A 27 4.82 0.69 2.12
C ALA A 27 3.52 0.94 2.88
N GLY A 28 2.44 1.31 2.19
CA GLY A 28 1.12 1.54 2.80
C GLY A 28 0.58 0.34 3.58
N ILE A 29 0.88 -0.91 3.17
CA ILE A 29 0.41 -2.10 3.91
C ILE A 29 1.03 -2.23 5.31
N SER A 30 2.16 -1.55 5.56
CA SER A 30 2.87 -1.58 6.84
C SER A 30 2.48 -0.43 7.78
N ALA A 31 1.71 0.56 7.29
CA ALA A 31 1.31 1.74 8.07
C ALA A 31 0.50 1.36 9.32
N GLU A 32 -0.45 0.44 9.17
CA GLU A 32 -1.30 -0.05 10.28
C GLU A 32 -0.51 -0.86 11.32
N SER A 33 0.71 -1.30 10.98
CA SER A 33 1.64 -1.95 11.91
C SER A 33 2.59 -0.95 12.60
N GLY A 34 2.39 0.35 12.40
CA GLY A 34 3.21 1.40 12.98
C GLY A 34 4.54 1.66 12.25
N ILE A 35 4.74 1.08 11.06
CA ILE A 35 5.92 1.38 10.23
C ILE A 35 5.61 2.62 9.38
N PRO A 36 6.35 3.73 9.53
CA PRO A 36 6.11 4.94 8.76
C PRO A 36 6.22 4.67 7.27
N THR A 37 5.32 5.27 6.49
CA THR A 37 5.44 5.24 5.04
C THR A 37 6.35 6.37 4.57
N PHE A 38 6.80 6.30 3.33
CA PHE A 38 7.62 7.36 2.77
C PHE A 38 6.82 8.61 2.40
N ARG A 39 5.59 8.44 1.90
CA ARG A 39 4.83 9.49 1.17
C ARG A 39 3.60 10.03 1.91
N ASP A 40 3.33 9.58 3.14
CA ASP A 40 2.23 10.15 3.92
C ASP A 40 2.43 11.67 4.09
N ALA A 41 1.36 12.45 3.90
CA ALA A 41 1.45 13.91 3.82
C ALA A 41 1.84 14.57 5.15
N GLN A 42 1.51 13.96 6.28
CA GLN A 42 1.80 14.52 7.61
C GLN A 42 2.84 13.75 8.39
N THR A 43 2.95 12.45 8.14
CA THR A 43 3.81 11.52 8.91
C THR A 43 4.83 10.80 8.04
N GLY A 44 4.88 11.10 6.73
CA GLY A 44 5.77 10.44 5.79
C GLY A 44 7.23 10.81 6.03
N LEU A 45 8.14 9.88 5.77
CA LEU A 45 9.57 10.15 5.90
C LEU A 45 10.01 11.34 5.01
N TRP A 46 9.44 11.50 3.82
CA TRP A 46 9.74 12.62 2.93
C TRP A 46 9.18 13.98 3.36
N SER A 47 8.27 14.02 4.33
CA SER A 47 7.86 15.30 4.94
C SER A 47 8.80 15.74 6.06
N HIS A 48 9.73 14.88 6.48
CA HIS A 48 10.65 15.13 7.60
C HIS A 48 12.13 15.09 7.19
N PHE A 49 12.46 14.43 6.07
CA PHE A 49 13.82 14.20 5.59
C PHE A 49 13.90 14.42 4.07
N ASP A 50 15.06 14.85 3.58
CA ASP A 50 15.32 14.96 2.14
C ASP A 50 15.39 13.55 1.52
N PRO A 51 14.58 13.25 0.49
CA PRO A 51 14.65 11.98 -0.21
C PRO A 51 16.00 11.63 -0.80
N GLU A 52 16.77 12.61 -1.25
CA GLU A 52 18.09 12.38 -1.86
C GLU A 52 19.14 12.00 -0.84
N GLU A 53 18.95 12.34 0.44
CA GLU A 53 19.81 11.87 1.51
C GLU A 53 19.56 10.37 1.75
N LEU A 54 18.31 9.99 2.05
CA LEU A 54 17.98 8.62 2.49
C LEU A 54 17.86 7.57 1.38
N ALA A 55 17.59 7.97 0.13
CA ALA A 55 17.39 7.05 -0.99
C ALA A 55 18.54 7.13 -2.02
N SER A 56 19.77 7.34 -1.54
CA SER A 56 20.99 7.32 -2.35
C SER A 56 21.80 6.04 -2.13
N PRO A 57 22.74 5.70 -3.04
CA PRO A 57 23.66 4.58 -2.82
C PRO A 57 24.59 4.74 -1.60
N ALA A 58 24.83 5.99 -1.18
CA ALA A 58 25.65 6.29 0.00
C ALA A 58 24.84 6.18 1.30
N GLY A 59 23.52 6.40 1.21
CA GLY A 59 22.57 6.38 2.32
C GLY A 59 22.44 7.71 3.05
#